data_AF-J3PLD9-F1
#
_entry.id   AF-J3PLD9-F1
#
_cell.length_a   1.000
_cell.length_b   1.000
_cell.length_c   1.000
_cell.angle_alpha   90.00
_cell.angle_beta   90.00
_cell.angle_gamma   90.00
#
_symmetry.space_group_name_H-M   'P 1'
#
loop_
_entity.id
_entity.type
_entity.pdbx_description
1 polymer ?
#
loop_
_entity_poly.entity_id
_entity_poly.type
_entity_poly.pdbx_seq_one_letter_code
_entity_poly.pdbx_strand_id
1 'polypeptide(L)'
;MGRFECHNAECSSSGWASKMIPITIQMYPSRRYNAIVYHQRCQKCESLSRPILDDSYGERVAYWLKKWSGVRVQAPQHSQRKNDKPHRSNLCEGCKAGHCKNGDWND
;
A
#
# COMPACT_ATOMS: atom_id res chain seq x y z
N MET A 1 1.74 6.78 0.18
CA MET A 1 3.13 6.26 0.29
C MET A 1 3.24 5.55 1.61
N GLY A 2 4.25 4.71 1.84
CA GLY A 2 4.39 4.06 3.15
C GLY A 2 5.83 3.83 3.57
N ARG A 3 6.06 3.95 4.88
CA ARG A 3 7.32 3.59 5.54
C ARG A 3 7.18 2.22 6.21
N PHE A 4 8.25 1.45 6.16
CA PHE A 4 8.34 0.10 6.70
C PHE A 4 9.48 0.03 7.69
N GLU A 5 9.26 -0.67 8.79
CA GLU A 5 10.26 -0.92 9.82
C GLU A 5 10.62 -2.40 9.88
N CYS A 6 11.91 -2.69 9.91
CA CYS A 6 12.37 -4.05 10.13
C CYS A 6 12.23 -4.39 11.61
N HIS A 7 11.42 -5.40 11.95
CA HIS A 7 11.25 -5.84 13.33
C HIS A 7 12.19 -7.00 13.71
N ASN A 8 13.08 -7.42 12.81
CA ASN A 8 14.12 -8.39 13.12
C ASN A 8 15.25 -7.70 13.92
N ALA A 9 15.40 -8.06 15.19
CA ALA A 9 16.40 -7.47 16.09
C ALA A 9 17.85 -7.69 15.61
N GLU A 10 18.12 -8.80 14.92
CA GLU A 10 19.43 -9.12 14.34
C GLU A 10 19.71 -8.32 13.06
N CYS A 11 18.70 -7.64 12.52
CA CYS A 11 18.84 -6.88 11.29
C CYS A 11 19.13 -5.42 11.57
N SER A 12 20.33 -4.98 11.19
CA SER A 12 20.74 -3.57 11.31
C SER A 12 20.03 -2.61 10.34
N SER A 13 18.96 -3.02 9.67
CA SER A 13 18.23 -2.16 8.73
C SER A 13 17.22 -1.30 9.48
N SER A 14 17.29 0.02 9.27
CA SER A 14 16.30 0.98 9.76
C SER A 14 14.97 0.94 8.99
N GLY A 15 14.75 -0.08 8.16
CA GLY A 15 13.61 -0.15 7.26
C GLY A 15 13.75 0.73 6.01
N TRP A 16 12.65 0.89 5.27
CA TRP A 16 12.66 1.62 3.99
C TRP A 16 11.29 2.22 3.65
N ALA A 17 11.27 3.18 2.74
CA ALA A 17 10.04 3.78 2.23
C ALA A 17 9.69 3.20 0.85
N SER A 18 8.42 2.82 0.66
CA SER A 18 7.86 2.44 -0.65
C SER A 18 6.96 3.54 -1.18
N LYS A 19 7.13 3.85 -2.47
CA LYS A 19 6.23 4.74 -3.20
C LYS A 19 4.80 4.20 -3.29
N MET A 20 4.65 2.86 -3.23
CA MET A 20 3.37 2.19 -3.34
C MET A 20 3.21 1.14 -2.24
N ILE A 21 2.08 1.23 -1.52
CA ILE A 21 1.55 0.11 -0.75
C ILE A 21 0.24 -0.31 -1.41
N PRO A 22 0.16 -1.53 -1.94
CA PRO A 22 -1.08 -2.06 -2.48
C PRO A 22 -2.09 -2.29 -1.35
N ILE A 23 -3.36 -2.08 -1.68
CA ILE A 23 -4.48 -2.42 -0.82
C ILE A 23 -5.47 -3.23 -1.65
N THR A 24 -6.12 -4.22 -1.03
CA THR A 24 -7.26 -4.93 -1.62
C THR A 24 -8.47 -4.67 -0.74
N ILE A 25 -9.56 -4.21 -1.33
CA ILE A 25 -10.83 -4.02 -0.62
C ILE A 25 -11.79 -5.04 -1.21
N GLN A 26 -12.30 -5.95 -0.37
CA GLN A 26 -13.30 -6.92 -0.78
C GLN A 26 -14.62 -6.61 -0.08
N MET A 27 -15.68 -6.56 -0.90
CA MET A 27 -17.06 -6.39 -0.45
C MET A 27 -17.68 -7.77 -0.19
N TYR A 28 -18.42 -7.86 0.90
CA TYR A 28 -19.23 -9.00 1.29
C TYR A 28 -20.72 -8.63 1.27
N PRO A 29 -21.63 -9.62 1.30
CA PRO A 29 -23.06 -9.36 1.47
C PRO A 29 -23.35 -8.44 2.67
N SER A 30 -24.47 -7.72 2.60
CA SER A 30 -24.85 -6.70 3.61
C SER A 30 -23.90 -5.51 3.73
N ARG A 31 -23.22 -5.14 2.63
CA ARG A 31 -22.34 -3.95 2.55
C ARG A 31 -21.23 -3.97 3.62
N ARG A 32 -20.69 -5.15 3.90
CA ARG A 32 -19.52 -5.31 4.76
C ARG A 32 -18.26 -5.30 3.91
N TYR A 33 -17.19 -4.71 4.41
CA TYR A 33 -15.93 -4.59 3.69
C TYR A 33 -14.77 -5.01 4.58
N ASN A 34 -13.78 -5.70 3.99
CA ASN A 34 -12.44 -5.73 4.55
C ASN A 34 -11.52 -4.87 3.67
N ALA A 35 -10.46 -4.34 4.29
CA ALA A 35 -9.37 -3.72 3.57
C ALA A 35 -8.08 -4.40 4.01
N ILE A 36 -7.42 -5.09 3.09
CA ILE A 36 -6.13 -5.72 3.29
C ILE A 36 -5.07 -4.72 2.86
N VAL A 37 -4.15 -4.40 3.78
CA VAL A 37 -2.93 -3.65 3.47
C VAL A 37 -1.77 -4.64 3.42
N TYR A 38 -1.12 -4.76 2.27
CA TYR A 38 -0.02 -5.72 2.14
C TYR A 38 1.23 -5.26 2.85
N HIS A 39 1.87 -6.21 3.53
CA HIS A 39 3.19 -6.03 4.10
C HIS A 39 4.27 -5.93 3.02
N GLN A 40 5.46 -5.51 3.44
CA GLN A 40 6.66 -5.59 2.60
C GLN A 40 7.73 -6.39 3.34
N ARG A 41 8.80 -6.71 2.65
CA ARG A 41 9.97 -7.36 3.23
C ARG A 41 11.10 -6.37 3.46
N CYS A 42 11.88 -6.62 4.50
CA CYS A 42 13.12 -5.87 4.73
C CYS A 42 14.06 -6.01 3.54
N GLN A 43 14.70 -4.91 3.12
CA GLN A 43 15.67 -4.92 2.02
C GLN A 43 16.95 -5.71 2.35
N LYS A 44 17.25 -5.92 3.63
CA LYS A 44 18.50 -6.56 4.10
C LYS A 44 18.30 -8.02 4.49
N CYS A 45 17.30 -8.33 5.29
CA CYS A 45 17.10 -9.68 5.83
C CYS A 45 15.81 -10.37 5.34
N GLU A 46 15.06 -9.73 4.44
CA GLU A 46 13.81 -10.26 3.85
C GLU A 46 12.68 -10.64 4.83
N SER A 47 12.86 -10.33 6.12
CA SER A 47 11.83 -10.54 7.13
C SER A 47 10.61 -9.70 6.80
N LEU A 48 9.43 -10.23 7.15
CA LEU A 48 8.18 -9.52 6.98
C LEU A 48 8.21 -8.24 7.84
N SER A 49 7.85 -7.13 7.21
CA SER A 49 7.84 -5.80 7.79
C SER A 49 6.45 -5.20 7.62
N ARG A 50 5.88 -4.77 8.74
CA ARG A 50 4.56 -4.15 8.75
C ARG A 50 4.70 -2.69 8.33
N PRO A 51 3.82 -2.17 7.46
CA PRO A 51 3.79 -0.75 7.17
C PRO A 51 3.38 0.06 8.38
N ILE A 52 3.99 1.23 8.53
CA ILE A 52 3.43 2.31 9.32
C ILE A 52 2.28 2.88 8.52
N LEU A 53 1.07 2.74 9.06
CA LEU A 53 -0.15 3.29 8.47
C LEU A 53 -0.33 4.72 8.98
N ASP A 54 -0.44 5.66 8.05
CA ASP A 54 -0.91 7.03 8.31
C ASP A 54 -2.34 7.22 7.80
N ASP A 55 -2.89 8.41 7.99
CA ASP A 55 -4.26 8.74 7.58
C ASP A 55 -4.48 8.58 6.06
N SER A 56 -3.41 8.67 5.26
CA SER A 56 -3.49 8.50 3.80
C SER A 56 -4.00 7.11 3.38
N TYR A 57 -3.87 6.09 4.24
CA TYR A 57 -4.42 4.76 4.00
C TYR A 57 -5.93 4.73 4.18
N GLY A 58 -6.41 5.31 5.28
CA GLY A 58 -7.84 5.44 5.56
C GLY A 58 -8.53 6.22 4.46
N GLU A 59 -7.93 7.32 4.00
CA GLU A 59 -8.44 8.14 2.91
C GLU A 59 -8.53 7.38 1.58
N ARG A 60 -7.52 6.57 1.23
CA ARG A 60 -7.54 5.73 0.02
C ARG A 60 -8.65 4.69 0.08
N VAL A 61 -8.84 4.02 1.22
CA VAL A 61 -9.94 3.06 1.41
C VAL A 61 -11.28 3.77 1.29
N ALA A 62 -11.44 4.89 1.99
CA ALA A 62 -12.67 5.69 1.95
C ALA A 62 -12.98 6.21 0.53
N TYR A 63 -11.96 6.62 -0.24
CA TYR A 63 -12.11 7.07 -1.63
C TYR A 63 -12.73 5.98 -2.49
N TRP A 64 -12.19 4.75 -2.47
CA TRP A 64 -12.71 3.64 -3.26
C TRP A 64 -14.12 3.24 -2.83
N LEU A 65 -14.39 3.18 -1.53
CA LEU A 65 -15.74 2.87 -1.02
C LEU A 65 -16.78 3.90 -1.48
N LYS A 66 -16.43 5.20 -1.43
CA LYS A 66 -17.28 6.29 -1.92
C LYS A 66 -17.49 6.19 -3.45
N LYS A 67 -16.41 5.99 -4.21
CA LYS A 67 -16.43 5.87 -5.67
C LYS A 67 -17.31 4.71 -6.13
N TRP A 68 -17.16 3.52 -5.54
CA TRP A 68 -17.99 2.34 -5.84
C TRP A 68 -19.45 2.51 -5.41
N SER A 69 -19.71 3.35 -4.42
CA SER A 69 -21.08 3.70 -4.00
C SER A 69 -21.70 4.82 -4.84
N GLY A 70 -21.04 5.28 -5.92
CA GLY A 70 -21.54 6.35 -6.79
C GLY A 70 -21.45 7.76 -6.19
N VAL A 71 -20.76 7.93 -5.05
CA VAL A 71 -20.55 9.25 -4.44
C VAL A 71 -19.51 10.01 -5.26
N ARG A 72 -19.85 11.25 -5.65
CA ARG A 72 -18.88 12.16 -6.30
C ARG A 72 -17.79 12.54 -5.32
N VAL A 73 -16.57 12.07 -5.59
CA VAL A 73 -15.35 12.38 -4.84
C VAL A 73 -14.31 12.93 -5.81
N GLN A 74 -13.54 13.92 -5.36
CA GLN A 74 -12.40 14.40 -6.13
C GLN A 74 -11.31 13.32 -6.16
N ALA A 75 -10.63 13.20 -7.29
CA ALA A 75 -9.47 12.31 -7.38
C ALA A 75 -8.41 12.79 -6.37
N PRO A 76 -7.82 11.89 -5.56
CA PRO A 76 -6.75 12.28 -4.67
C PRO A 76 -5.61 12.89 -5.48
N GLN A 77 -5.13 14.06 -5.06
CA GLN A 77 -3.93 14.66 -5.64
C GLN A 77 -2.74 13.77 -5.27
N HIS A 78 -2.46 12.77 -6.09
CA HIS A 78 -1.24 12.00 -5.96
C HIS A 78 -0.07 12.96 -6.25
N SER A 79 0.68 13.32 -5.21
CA SER A 79 1.91 14.08 -5.40
C SER A 79 2.84 13.23 -6.26
N GLN A 80 2.93 13.55 -7.55
CA GLN A 80 3.92 13.00 -8.47
C GLN A 80 5.28 13.58 -8.09
N ARG A 81 5.81 13.21 -6.92
CA ARG A 81 7.20 13.53 -6.60
C ARG A 81 8.06 12.68 -7.53
N LYS A 82 8.72 13.38 -8.47
CA LYS A 82 9.59 12.82 -9.52
C LYS A 82 10.75 11.97 -8.96
N ASN A 83 11.05 12.07 -7.66
CA ASN A 83 12.25 11.50 -7.03
C ASN A 83 11.98 10.36 -6.03
N ASP A 84 10.75 9.83 -5.92
CA ASP A 84 10.49 8.74 -4.98
C ASP A 84 11.02 7.40 -5.53
N LYS A 85 11.85 6.73 -4.72
CA LYS A 85 12.50 5.44 -5.01
C LYS A 85 11.51 4.43 -5.62
N PRO A 86 11.93 3.62 -6.61
CA PRO A 86 11.05 2.72 -7.33
C PRO A 86 10.36 1.73 -6.39
N HIS A 87 9.10 1.40 -6.70
CA HIS A 87 8.40 0.30 -6.04
C HIS A 87 9.21 -0.99 -6.24
N ARG A 88 9.60 -1.65 -5.14
CA ARG A 88 10.40 -2.87 -5.18
C ARG A 88 9.50 -4.09 -5.17
N SER A 89 9.08 -4.52 -6.35
CA SER A 89 8.11 -5.62 -6.51
C SER A 89 8.56 -6.92 -5.84
N ASN A 90 9.87 -7.21 -5.83
CA ASN A 90 10.44 -8.39 -5.17
C ASN A 90 10.28 -8.40 -3.64
N LEU A 91 10.10 -7.25 -3.02
CA LEU A 91 9.90 -7.09 -1.58
C LEU A 91 8.43 -6.85 -1.20
N CYS A 92 7.54 -6.77 -2.19
CA CYS A 92 6.15 -6.41 -1.99
C CYS A 92 5.25 -7.65 -1.93
N GLU A 93 4.59 -7.89 -0.80
CA GLU A 93 3.68 -9.05 -0.69
C GLU A 93 2.46 -8.90 -1.62
N GLY A 94 2.05 -7.67 -1.94
CA GLY A 94 0.99 -7.45 -2.92
C GLY A 94 1.44 -7.75 -4.35
N CYS A 95 2.69 -7.49 -4.73
CA CYS A 95 3.23 -7.95 -6.02
C CYS A 95 3.31 -9.47 -6.07
N LYS A 96 3.80 -10.10 -5.00
CA LYS A 96 3.88 -11.56 -4.89
C LYS A 96 2.50 -12.21 -4.98
N ALA A 97 1.46 -11.54 -4.48
CA ALA A 97 0.07 -11.95 -4.60
C ALA A 97 -0.62 -11.49 -5.90
N GLY A 98 0.08 -10.82 -6.82
CA GLY A 98 -0.47 -10.39 -8.11
C GLY A 98 -1.44 -9.19 -8.05
N HIS A 99 -1.43 -8.42 -6.96
CA HIS A 99 -2.37 -7.31 -6.72
C HIS A 99 -1.80 -5.92 -7.01
N CYS A 100 -0.50 -5.79 -7.26
CA CYS A 100 0.06 -4.55 -7.78
C CYS A 100 -0.09 -4.49 -9.29
N LYS A 101 -0.82 -3.48 -9.80
CA LYS A 101 -0.65 -3.03 -11.18
C LYS A 101 0.59 -2.13 -11.22
N ASN A 102 1.56 -2.43 -12.10
CA ASN A 102 2.76 -1.61 -12.24
C ASN A 102 2.38 -0.15 -12.56
N GLY A 103 2.51 0.75 -11.60
CA GLY A 103 2.67 2.20 -11.80
C GLY A 103 1.48 3.01 -12.32
N ASP A 104 0.65 2.49 -13.21
CA ASP A 104 -0.39 3.28 -13.88
C ASP A 104 -1.74 3.16 -13.16
N TRP A 105 -1.94 4.06 -12.21
CA TRP A 105 -3.24 4.33 -11.56
C TRP A 105 -4.13 5.20 -12.45
N ASN A 106 -4.28 4.85 -13.72
CA ASN A 106 -5.21 5.48 -14.66
C ASN A 106 -6.15 4.41 -15.23
N ASP A 107 -7.19 4.07 -14.48
CA ASP A 107 -8.45 3.50 -14.98
C ASP A 107 -9.59 3.98 -14.07
#